data_AF-A0A0R3TG46-F1
#
_entry.id   AF-A0A0R3TG46-F1
#
_cell.length_a   1.000
_cell.length_b   1.000
_cell.length_c   1.000
_cell.angle_alpha   90.00
_cell.angle_beta   90.00
_cell.angle_gamma   90.00
#
_symmetry.space_group_name_H-M   'P 1'
#
loop_
_entity.id
_entity.type
_entity.pdbx_description
1 polymer ?
#
loop_
_entity_poly.entity_id
_entity_poly.type
_entity_poly.pdbx_seq_one_letter_code
_entity_poly.pdbx_strand_id
1 'polypeptide(L)'
;MFELKMLVEILLFFIAVIIGCKYYATRFYSHGKCSTMLILGSGNLFIYVILSILGGHTAELLSYVPLLPQSYSPKVYIVASTDNLSAKKAIEIETKCHRNDYLIEEIPRAREVGQSLFSSIFTTFYAFIFAVVLVFKHQPQLVLCNGPGTCVPVCFVTRLLHLICNVGPCVSGCEGRRTAVVFVESVCRTRSLSLSGRLLYHLRLAKVIVQWPLLLESYPRAQYLGLLS
;
A
#
# COMPACT_ATOMS: atom_id res chain seq x y z
N MET A 1 -35.94 -17.85 -16.92
CA MET A 1 -35.82 -16.60 -17.71
C MET A 1 -35.48 -15.39 -16.84
N PHE A 2 -36.06 -15.24 -15.63
CA PHE A 2 -35.81 -14.12 -14.72
C PHE A 2 -34.37 -14.08 -14.18
N GLU A 3 -33.82 -15.22 -13.75
CA GLU A 3 -32.43 -15.29 -13.25
C GLU A 3 -31.39 -14.99 -14.32
N LEU A 4 -31.63 -15.41 -15.57
CA LEU A 4 -30.72 -15.15 -16.67
C LEU A 4 -30.69 -13.66 -17.04
N LYS A 5 -31.85 -12.99 -17.03
CA LYS A 5 -31.91 -11.52 -17.22
C LYS A 5 -31.17 -10.78 -16.11
N MET A 6 -31.39 -11.18 -14.85
CA MET A 6 -30.71 -10.60 -13.69
C MET A 6 -29.19 -10.76 -13.79
N LEU A 7 -28.70 -11.95 -14.15
CA LEU A 7 -27.27 -12.20 -14.38
C LEU A 7 -26.69 -11.33 -15.50
N VAL A 8 -27.42 -11.16 -16.60
CA VAL A 8 -27.00 -10.30 -17.72
C VAL A 8 -26.94 -8.83 -17.31
N GLU A 9 -27.93 -8.33 -16.57
CA GLU A 9 -27.94 -6.95 -16.06
C GLU A 9 -26.78 -6.68 -15.09
N ILE A 10 -26.51 -7.63 -14.18
CA ILE A 10 -25.37 -7.56 -13.27
C ILE A 10 -24.05 -7.52 -14.06
N LEU A 11 -23.89 -8.38 -15.06
CA LEU A 11 -22.70 -8.42 -15.91
C LEU A 11 -22.51 -7.11 -16.67
N LEU A 12 -23.57 -6.58 -17.29
CA LEU A 12 -23.53 -5.30 -18.02
C LEU A 12 -23.18 -4.13 -17.10
N PHE A 13 -23.71 -4.12 -15.88
CA PHE A 13 -23.35 -3.12 -14.88
C PHE A 13 -21.86 -3.18 -14.54
N PHE A 14 -21.31 -4.37 -14.26
CA PHE A 14 -19.88 -4.51 -13.99
C PHE A 14 -19.03 -4.09 -15.20
N ILE A 15 -19.42 -4.47 -16.42
CA ILE A 15 -18.72 -4.04 -17.65
C ILE A 15 -18.73 -2.52 -17.76
N ALA A 16 -19.86 -1.86 -17.53
CA ALA A 16 -19.97 -0.40 -17.56
C ALA A 16 -19.09 0.27 -16.49
N VAL A 17 -19.03 -0.27 -15.27
CA VAL A 17 -18.13 0.19 -14.20
C VAL A 17 -16.67 0.04 -14.64
N ILE A 18 -16.28 -1.09 -15.23
CA ILE A 18 -14.91 -1.33 -15.71
C ILE A 18 -14.54 -0.32 -16.81
N ILE A 19 -15.43 -0.08 -17.77
CA ILE A 19 -15.23 0.90 -18.85
C ILE A 19 -15.11 2.31 -18.26
N GLY A 20 -15.99 2.68 -17.34
CA GLY A 20 -15.96 3.98 -16.65
C GLY A 20 -14.68 4.19 -15.85
N CYS A 21 -14.23 3.18 -15.09
CA CYS A 21 -12.98 3.21 -14.36
C CYS A 21 -11.76 3.33 -15.29
N LYS A 22 -11.74 2.61 -16.43
CA LYS A 22 -10.69 2.75 -17.45
C LYS A 22 -10.67 4.13 -18.07
N TYR A 23 -11.84 4.67 -18.43
CA TYR A 23 -11.96 6.00 -19.00
C TYR A 23 -11.49 7.08 -18.03
N TYR A 24 -11.94 7.02 -16.77
CA TYR A 24 -11.50 7.95 -15.73
C TYR A 24 -9.98 7.84 -15.51
N ALA A 25 -9.48 6.62 -15.36
CA ALA A 25 -8.07 6.36 -15.11
C ALA A 25 -7.18 6.85 -16.25
N THR A 26 -7.60 6.75 -17.51
CA THR A 26 -6.82 7.23 -18.67
C THR A 26 -6.93 8.74 -18.84
N ARG A 27 -8.12 9.33 -18.59
CA ARG A 27 -8.37 10.77 -18.80
C ARG A 27 -7.66 11.67 -17.77
N PHE A 28 -7.53 11.20 -16.54
CA PHE A 28 -6.88 11.91 -15.44
C PHE A 28 -5.45 11.43 -15.17
N TYR A 29 -4.94 10.47 -15.97
CA TYR A 29 -3.56 10.03 -15.88
C TYR A 29 -2.62 11.19 -16.18
N SER A 30 -1.77 11.55 -15.22
CA SER A 30 -0.70 12.52 -15.44
C SER A 30 0.41 11.83 -16.25
N HIS A 31 0.39 11.99 -17.57
CA HIS A 31 1.45 11.47 -18.44
C HIS A 31 2.81 12.02 -18.00
N GLY A 32 3.73 11.12 -17.61
CA GLY A 32 5.15 11.43 -17.42
C GLY A 32 5.65 11.53 -15.98
N LYS A 33 4.80 11.43 -14.95
CA LYS A 33 5.24 11.40 -13.55
C LYS A 33 5.12 10.02 -12.92
N CYS A 34 6.19 9.56 -12.30
CA CYS A 34 6.25 8.27 -11.62
C CYS A 34 5.94 8.47 -10.14
N SER A 35 4.70 8.23 -9.71
CA SER A 35 4.31 8.40 -8.32
C SER A 35 4.61 7.15 -7.48
N THR A 36 5.10 7.38 -6.26
CA THR A 36 5.29 6.32 -5.26
C THR A 36 4.36 6.54 -4.09
N MET A 37 3.60 5.53 -3.73
CA MET A 37 2.71 5.55 -2.58
C MET A 37 3.36 4.82 -1.40
N LEU A 38 3.64 5.55 -0.32
CA LEU A 38 4.19 5.00 0.92
C LEU A 38 3.10 4.92 1.98
N ILE A 39 2.83 3.73 2.50
CA ILE A 39 1.80 3.54 3.52
C ILE A 39 2.45 3.56 4.90
N LEU A 40 2.31 4.69 5.56
CA LEU A 40 2.78 4.92 6.92
C LEU A 40 1.69 4.54 7.92
N GLY A 41 2.10 3.87 8.98
CA GLY A 41 1.20 3.59 10.08
C GLY A 41 1.97 3.18 11.32
N SER A 42 1.64 3.82 12.43
CA SER A 42 2.10 3.37 13.74
C SER A 42 1.45 2.03 14.08
N GLY A 43 2.27 0.98 14.21
CA GLY A 43 1.88 -0.23 14.91
C GLY A 43 1.73 0.04 16.40
N ASN A 44 0.93 -0.78 17.10
CA ASN A 44 0.59 -0.65 18.53
C ASN A 44 1.68 0.02 19.38
N LEU A 45 1.38 1.23 19.85
CA LEU A 45 2.21 2.05 20.75
C LEU A 45 2.22 1.54 22.21
N PHE A 46 1.59 0.41 22.53
CA PHE A 46 1.29 0.10 23.94
C PHE A 46 2.31 -0.76 24.69
N ILE A 47 3.38 -1.24 24.05
CA ILE A 47 4.52 -1.82 24.77
C ILE A 47 5.80 -1.38 24.06
N TYR A 48 6.68 -0.70 24.78
CA TYR A 48 8.00 -0.18 24.38
C TYR A 48 8.08 1.24 23.79
N VAL A 49 7.96 2.23 24.69
CA VAL A 49 8.55 3.57 24.52
C VAL A 49 10.06 3.50 24.20
N ILE A 50 10.74 2.40 24.55
CA ILE A 50 12.18 2.19 24.25
C ILE A 50 12.42 1.70 22.80
N LEU A 51 11.50 0.95 22.18
CA LEU A 51 11.65 0.48 20.78
C LEU A 51 11.34 1.58 19.75
N SER A 52 10.60 2.61 20.16
CA SER A 52 10.24 3.73 19.27
C SER A 52 11.44 4.58 18.86
N ILE A 53 12.56 4.47 19.58
CA ILE A 53 13.84 5.12 19.27
C ILE A 53 14.62 4.33 18.20
N LEU A 54 14.32 3.03 17.99
CA LEU A 54 15.06 2.15 17.08
C LEU A 54 14.24 1.45 15.96
N GLY A 55 12.91 1.30 16.05
CA GLY A 55 12.19 0.34 15.18
C GLY A 55 10.67 0.43 15.12
N GLY A 56 10.11 1.61 14.87
CA GLY A 56 8.68 1.72 14.47
C GLY A 56 8.49 1.45 12.97
N HIS A 57 7.38 0.82 12.57
CA HIS A 57 7.07 0.57 11.15
C HIS A 57 7.20 1.82 10.26
N THR A 58 6.74 2.98 10.76
CA THR A 58 6.92 4.27 10.08
C THR A 58 8.39 4.63 9.91
N ALA A 59 9.22 4.46 10.94
CA ALA A 59 10.65 4.79 10.86
C ALA A 59 11.40 3.85 9.90
N GLU A 60 11.11 2.55 9.96
CA GLU A 60 11.66 1.55 9.03
C GLU A 60 11.29 1.89 7.58
N LEU A 61 10.04 2.29 7.30
CA LEU A 61 9.65 2.64 5.92
C LEU A 61 10.30 3.95 5.46
N LEU A 62 10.41 4.91 6.37
CA LEU A 62 10.98 6.22 6.10
C LEU A 62 12.50 6.19 5.89
N SER A 63 13.22 5.21 6.45
CA SER A 63 14.67 5.05 6.18
C SER A 63 14.96 4.74 4.70
N TYR A 64 13.97 4.20 3.97
CA TYR A 64 14.10 3.93 2.53
C TYR A 64 13.89 5.17 1.65
N VAL A 65 13.23 6.22 2.15
CA VAL A 65 12.86 7.41 1.38
C VAL A 65 14.06 8.15 0.77
N PRO A 66 15.16 8.39 1.51
CA PRO A 66 16.34 9.04 0.94
C PRO A 66 16.97 8.24 -0.21
N LEU A 67 16.90 6.91 -0.13
CA LEU A 67 17.48 5.97 -1.11
C LEU A 67 16.67 5.88 -2.41
N LEU A 68 15.40 6.29 -2.40
CA LEU A 68 14.58 6.30 -3.61
C LEU A 68 15.02 7.41 -4.58
N PRO A 69 15.26 7.09 -5.87
CA PRO A 69 15.64 8.09 -6.86
C PRO A 69 14.48 9.06 -7.15
N GLN A 70 14.80 10.23 -7.68
CA GLN A 70 13.80 11.26 -8.03
C GLN A 70 12.80 10.79 -9.09
N SER A 71 13.12 9.75 -9.86
CA SER A 71 12.20 9.08 -10.78
C SER A 71 11.04 8.38 -10.08
N TYR A 72 10.93 8.44 -8.75
CA TYR A 72 9.81 7.93 -7.96
C TYR A 72 9.01 9.07 -7.29
N SER A 73 9.23 10.32 -7.73
CA SER A 73 8.45 11.48 -7.34
C SER A 73 7.31 11.79 -8.34
N PRO A 74 6.14 12.25 -7.87
CA PRO A 74 5.86 12.66 -6.49
C PRO A 74 5.69 11.48 -5.52
N LYS A 75 6.12 11.67 -4.27
CA LYS A 75 5.91 10.71 -3.19
C LYS A 75 4.60 11.02 -2.47
N VAL A 76 3.69 10.05 -2.43
CA VAL A 76 2.38 10.16 -1.77
C VAL A 76 2.44 9.36 -0.48
N TYR A 77 2.48 10.06 0.65
CA TYR A 77 2.46 9.47 1.99
C TYR A 77 1.02 9.26 2.44
N ILE A 78 0.63 8.01 2.56
CA ILE A 78 -0.66 7.61 3.14
C ILE A 78 -0.45 7.43 4.63
N VAL A 79 -1.06 8.28 5.44
CA VAL A 79 -0.99 8.22 6.91
C VAL A 79 -2.34 7.83 7.49
N ALA A 80 -2.32 7.11 8.61
CA ALA A 80 -3.55 6.85 9.34
C ALA A 80 -4.11 8.16 9.92
N SER A 81 -5.42 8.39 9.83
CA SER A 81 -6.08 9.62 10.32
C SER A 81 -5.84 9.91 11.81
N THR A 82 -5.55 8.89 12.61
CA THR A 82 -5.25 9.01 14.04
C THR A 82 -3.75 9.06 14.35
N ASP A 83 -2.87 9.20 13.35
CA ASP A 83 -1.41 9.15 13.49
C ASP A 83 -0.71 10.41 12.94
N ASN A 84 -0.86 11.50 13.69
CA ASN A 84 -0.24 12.79 13.38
C ASN A 84 1.30 12.78 13.46
N LEU A 85 1.89 11.83 14.18
CA LEU A 85 3.35 11.74 14.32
C LEU A 85 4.00 11.23 13.04
N SER A 86 3.39 10.25 12.37
CA SER A 86 3.89 9.73 11.09
C SER A 86 3.92 10.80 10.00
N ALA A 87 2.89 11.66 9.93
CA ALA A 87 2.86 12.80 9.01
C ALA A 87 4.01 13.78 9.27
N LYS A 88 4.24 14.16 10.53
CA LYS A 88 5.34 15.07 10.90
C LYS A 88 6.71 14.50 10.52
N LYS A 89 6.95 13.20 10.76
CA LYS A 89 8.21 12.53 10.39
C LYS A 89 8.45 12.52 8.88
N ALA A 90 7.41 12.31 8.08
CA ALA A 90 7.51 12.37 6.62
C ALA A 90 7.92 13.77 6.15
N ILE A 91 7.29 14.83 6.69
CA ILE A 91 7.65 16.23 6.39
C ILE A 91 9.11 16.52 6.76
N GLU A 92 9.55 16.06 7.93
CA GLU A 92 10.91 16.29 8.41
C GLU A 92 11.96 15.66 7.46
N ILE A 93 11.72 14.44 6.98
CA ILE A 93 12.65 13.75 6.08
C ILE A 93 12.68 14.39 4.70
N GLU A 94 11.53 14.79 4.14
CA GLU A 94 11.50 15.47 2.84
C GLU A 94 12.17 16.85 2.90
N THR A 95 11.99 17.57 4.02
CA THR A 95 12.68 18.83 4.30
C THR A 95 14.20 18.62 4.35
N LYS A 96 14.67 17.57 5.04
CA LYS A 96 16.11 17.21 5.09
C LYS A 96 16.66 16.83 3.72
N CYS A 97 15.84 16.20 2.88
CA CYS A 97 16.24 15.81 1.52
C CYS A 97 16.16 16.96 0.50
N HIS A 98 15.69 18.15 0.91
CA HIS A 98 15.41 19.30 0.03
C HIS A 98 14.48 18.94 -1.15
N ARG A 99 13.49 18.07 -0.91
CA ARG A 99 12.53 17.60 -1.91
C ARG A 99 11.15 18.18 -1.60
N ASN A 100 10.59 18.94 -2.54
CA ASN A 100 9.26 19.56 -2.39
C ASN A 100 8.15 18.80 -3.13
N ASP A 101 8.48 17.74 -3.88
CA ASP A 101 7.52 16.98 -4.68
C ASP A 101 6.99 15.77 -3.89
N TYR A 102 6.18 16.07 -2.87
CA TYR A 102 5.47 15.08 -2.04
C TYR A 102 4.06 15.53 -1.68
N LEU A 103 3.20 14.56 -1.35
CA LEU A 103 1.82 14.76 -0.93
C LEU A 103 1.56 13.91 0.33
N ILE A 104 0.72 14.39 1.22
CA ILE A 104 0.27 13.64 2.40
C ILE A 104 -1.24 13.48 2.28
N GLU A 105 -1.70 12.25 2.42
CA GLU A 105 -3.11 11.87 2.34
C GLU A 105 -3.46 11.01 3.54
N GLU A 106 -4.69 11.12 4.01
CA GLU A 106 -5.16 10.38 5.17
C GLU A 106 -6.04 9.20 4.78
N ILE A 107 -5.93 8.12 5.56
CA ILE A 107 -6.79 6.95 5.45
C ILE A 107 -7.24 6.52 6.86
N PRO A 108 -8.51 6.13 7.06
CA PRO A 108 -8.94 5.54 8.32
C PRO A 108 -8.18 4.24 8.60
N ARG A 109 -7.88 3.94 9.87
CA ARG A 109 -7.24 2.68 10.22
C ARG A 109 -8.17 1.51 9.90
N ALA A 110 -7.62 0.48 9.24
CA ALA A 110 -8.36 -0.75 8.96
C ALA A 110 -8.73 -1.52 10.25
N ARG A 111 -7.87 -1.44 11.27
CA ARG A 111 -8.10 -2.06 12.58
C ARG A 111 -7.49 -1.22 13.69
N GLU A 112 -8.27 -0.94 14.72
CA GLU A 112 -7.76 -0.30 15.94
C GLU A 112 -7.14 -1.31 16.92
N VAL A 113 -6.28 -0.80 17.80
CA VAL A 113 -5.59 -1.62 18.79
C VAL A 113 -6.62 -2.24 19.74
N GLY A 114 -6.58 -3.56 19.92
CA GLY A 114 -7.53 -4.28 20.78
C GLY A 114 -8.90 -4.55 20.14
N GLN A 115 -9.13 -4.10 18.91
CA GLN A 115 -10.37 -4.37 18.21
C GLN A 115 -10.51 -5.87 17.87
N SER A 116 -11.70 -6.42 18.12
CA SER A 116 -12.02 -7.81 17.79
C SER A 116 -11.93 -8.06 16.28
N LEU A 117 -11.60 -9.29 15.87
CA LEU A 117 -11.51 -9.64 14.44
C LEU A 117 -12.82 -9.38 13.71
N PHE A 118 -13.96 -9.63 14.34
CA PHE A 118 -15.27 -9.40 13.72
C PHE A 118 -15.55 -7.92 13.45
N SER A 119 -15.41 -7.07 14.47
CA SER A 119 -15.63 -5.63 14.28
C SER A 119 -14.61 -5.02 13.32
N SER A 120 -13.40 -5.60 13.24
CA SER A 120 -12.37 -5.15 12.29
C SER A 120 -12.74 -5.35 10.82
N ILE A 121 -13.69 -6.24 10.50
CA ILE A 121 -14.18 -6.43 9.13
C ILE A 121 -14.82 -5.13 8.62
N PHE A 122 -15.66 -4.49 9.43
CA PHE A 122 -16.36 -3.26 9.06
C PHE A 122 -15.40 -2.07 8.89
N THR A 123 -14.47 -1.90 9.82
CA THR A 123 -13.45 -0.83 9.72
C THR A 123 -12.49 -1.07 8.56
N THR A 124 -12.17 -2.33 8.25
CA THR A 124 -11.37 -2.69 7.06
C THR A 124 -12.14 -2.39 5.77
N PHE A 125 -13.44 -2.68 5.71
CA PHE A 125 -14.27 -2.36 4.55
C PHE A 125 -14.38 -0.84 4.34
N TYR A 126 -14.54 -0.08 5.42
CA TYR A 126 -14.52 1.38 5.37
C TYR A 126 -13.18 1.90 4.82
N ALA A 127 -12.04 1.40 5.32
CA ALA A 127 -10.72 1.74 4.80
C ALA A 127 -10.53 1.35 3.32
N PHE A 128 -11.21 0.31 2.86
CA PHE A 128 -11.23 -0.12 1.46
C PHE A 128 -11.81 0.94 0.52
N ILE A 129 -12.91 1.58 0.91
CA ILE A 129 -13.54 2.62 0.10
C ILE A 129 -12.57 3.80 -0.11
N PHE A 130 -11.89 4.22 0.97
CA PHE A 130 -10.87 5.27 0.89
C PHE A 130 -9.67 4.83 0.05
N ALA A 131 -9.23 3.58 0.20
CA ALA A 131 -8.15 3.03 -0.62
C ALA A 131 -8.48 3.06 -2.12
N VAL A 132 -9.72 2.75 -2.51
CA VAL A 132 -10.18 2.87 -3.91
C VAL A 132 -10.00 4.30 -4.42
N VAL A 133 -10.50 5.28 -3.68
CA VAL A 133 -10.40 6.70 -4.06
C VAL A 133 -8.93 7.14 -4.18
N LEU A 134 -8.09 6.81 -3.20
CA LEU A 134 -6.68 7.21 -3.18
C LEU A 134 -5.86 6.58 -4.30
N VAL A 135 -6.06 5.29 -4.58
CA VAL A 135 -5.33 4.59 -5.65
C VAL A 135 -5.77 5.10 -7.03
N PHE A 136 -7.06 5.39 -7.24
CA PHE A 136 -7.53 6.00 -8.49
C PHE A 136 -7.06 7.44 -8.67
N LYS A 137 -6.97 8.22 -7.59
CA LYS A 137 -6.52 9.62 -7.61
C LYS A 137 -5.04 9.72 -7.97
N HIS A 138 -4.19 8.88 -7.38
CA HIS A 138 -2.72 9.01 -7.46
C HIS A 138 -2.04 8.04 -8.43
N GLN A 139 -2.73 6.96 -8.78
CA GLN A 139 -2.29 5.94 -9.75
C GLN A 139 -0.80 5.55 -9.60
N PRO A 140 -0.39 5.10 -8.40
CA PRO A 140 1.02 4.87 -8.10
C PRO A 140 1.65 3.81 -9.01
N GLN A 141 2.92 4.00 -9.34
CA GLN A 141 3.73 2.99 -10.02
C GLN A 141 4.37 2.01 -9.03
N LEU A 142 4.63 2.49 -7.82
CA LEU A 142 5.16 1.72 -6.71
C LEU A 142 4.32 1.99 -5.46
N VAL A 143 3.81 0.92 -4.84
CA VAL A 143 3.26 0.95 -3.49
C VAL A 143 4.26 0.27 -2.58
N LEU A 144 4.78 1.02 -1.61
CA LEU A 144 5.72 0.54 -0.61
C LEU A 144 5.06 0.59 0.77
N CYS A 145 5.06 -0.53 1.49
CA CYS A 145 4.43 -0.61 2.79
C CYS A 145 5.13 -1.61 3.73
N ASN A 146 4.93 -1.42 5.02
CA ASN A 146 5.47 -2.30 6.06
C ASN A 146 4.55 -2.24 7.29
N GLY A 147 3.91 -3.35 7.67
CA GLY A 147 3.43 -3.55 9.05
C GLY A 147 2.00 -3.18 9.46
N PRO A 148 1.37 -2.03 9.11
CA PRO A 148 0.06 -1.69 9.65
C PRO A 148 -1.04 -2.47 8.92
N GLY A 149 -2.13 -2.79 9.61
CA GLY A 149 -3.29 -3.45 9.00
C GLY A 149 -3.85 -2.64 7.81
N THR A 150 -3.70 -1.32 7.83
CA THR A 150 -4.18 -0.40 6.78
C THR A 150 -3.48 -0.57 5.44
N CYS A 151 -2.30 -1.22 5.38
CA CYS A 151 -1.66 -1.50 4.09
C CYS A 151 -2.42 -2.55 3.26
N VAL A 152 -3.17 -3.44 3.91
CA VAL A 152 -3.86 -4.54 3.24
C VAL A 152 -4.93 -4.03 2.26
N PRO A 153 -5.88 -3.16 2.67
CA PRO A 153 -6.84 -2.56 1.73
C PRO A 153 -6.19 -1.90 0.52
N VAL A 154 -5.17 -1.07 0.74
CA VAL A 154 -4.49 -0.33 -0.34
C VAL A 154 -3.79 -1.29 -1.31
N CYS A 155 -3.07 -2.29 -0.80
CA CYS A 155 -2.40 -3.29 -1.64
C CYS A 155 -3.41 -4.12 -2.44
N PHE A 156 -4.51 -4.52 -1.80
CA PHE A 156 -5.56 -5.27 -2.47
C PHE A 156 -6.20 -4.44 -3.59
N VAL A 157 -6.62 -3.21 -3.30
CA VAL A 157 -7.21 -2.31 -4.28
C VAL A 157 -6.25 -2.07 -5.44
N THR A 158 -4.97 -1.79 -5.15
CA THR A 158 -3.95 -1.61 -6.19
C THR A 158 -3.88 -2.81 -7.11
N ARG A 159 -3.85 -4.03 -6.55
CA ARG A 159 -3.80 -5.26 -7.34
C ARG A 159 -5.10 -5.51 -8.11
N LEU A 160 -6.24 -5.24 -7.49
CA LEU A 160 -7.56 -5.40 -8.10
C LEU A 160 -7.74 -4.47 -9.30
N LEU A 161 -7.41 -3.19 -9.14
CA LEU A 161 -7.51 -2.20 -10.21
C LEU A 161 -6.54 -2.49 -11.35
N HIS A 162 -5.34 -2.98 -11.03
CA HIS A 162 -4.41 -3.50 -12.03
C HIS A 162 -5.05 -4.63 -12.86
N LEU A 163 -5.71 -5.60 -12.20
CA LEU A 163 -6.33 -6.76 -12.86
C LEU A 163 -7.56 -6.38 -13.69
N ILE A 164 -8.43 -5.53 -13.16
CA ILE A 164 -9.72 -5.21 -13.76
C ILE A 164 -9.58 -4.14 -14.86
N CYS A 165 -8.80 -3.11 -14.58
CA CYS A 165 -8.76 -1.94 -15.43
C CYS A 165 -7.56 -1.94 -16.39
N ASN A 166 -6.63 -2.92 -16.31
CA ASN A 166 -5.30 -2.80 -16.92
C ASN A 166 -4.62 -1.46 -16.60
N VAL A 167 -5.00 -0.85 -15.47
CA VAL A 167 -4.43 0.41 -14.98
C VAL A 167 -3.11 0.07 -14.34
N GLY A 168 -2.08 0.04 -15.18
CA GLY A 168 -0.68 0.19 -14.82
C GLY A 168 -0.14 1.39 -15.60
N PRO A 169 1.03 1.95 -15.24
CA PRO A 169 1.56 3.14 -15.90
C PRO A 169 1.64 2.99 -17.42
N CYS A 170 0.68 3.61 -18.12
CA CYS A 170 0.75 3.93 -19.52
C CYS A 170 1.72 5.11 -19.67
N VAL A 171 3.01 4.81 -19.60
CA VAL A 171 4.01 5.65 -20.27
C VAL A 171 3.63 5.60 -21.74
N SER A 172 3.44 6.77 -22.36
CA SER A 172 3.26 6.90 -23.79
C SER A 172 4.41 6.16 -24.49
N GLY A 173 4.15 4.98 -25.07
CA GLY A 173 5.14 4.10 -25.70
C GLY A 173 5.61 2.86 -24.92
N CYS A 174 5.15 2.58 -23.69
CA CYS A 174 5.44 1.32 -22.98
C CYS A 174 4.14 0.64 -22.53
N GLU A 175 3.58 -0.22 -23.38
CA GLU A 175 2.50 -1.12 -22.98
C GLU A 175 2.98 -2.08 -21.87
N GLY A 176 2.23 -2.17 -20.76
CA GLY A 176 2.26 -3.37 -19.89
C GLY A 176 3.01 -3.33 -18.56
N ARG A 177 3.52 -2.18 -18.07
CA ARG A 177 4.11 -2.16 -16.71
C ARG A 177 3.03 -2.18 -15.63
N ARG A 178 3.08 -3.19 -14.76
CA ARG A 178 2.19 -3.34 -13.61
C ARG A 178 2.65 -2.43 -12.46
N THR A 179 1.72 -1.85 -11.71
CA THR A 179 2.08 -1.21 -10.43
C THR A 179 2.77 -2.24 -9.54
N ALA A 180 3.99 -1.92 -9.12
CA ALA A 180 4.74 -2.76 -8.21
C ALA A 180 4.21 -2.55 -6.80
N VAL A 181 3.80 -3.63 -6.13
CA VAL A 181 3.41 -3.60 -4.72
C VAL A 181 4.46 -4.35 -3.93
N VAL A 182 5.18 -3.64 -3.07
CA VAL A 182 6.29 -4.17 -2.28
C VAL A 182 5.96 -4.03 -0.82
N PHE A 183 5.93 -5.17 -0.13
CA PHE A 183 5.76 -5.23 1.32
C PHE A 183 7.11 -5.60 1.94
N VAL A 184 7.66 -4.72 2.75
CA VAL A 184 8.87 -5.02 3.53
C VAL A 184 8.43 -5.42 4.92
N GLU A 185 8.75 -6.64 5.33
CA GLU A 185 8.46 -7.09 6.69
C GLU A 185 9.38 -6.41 7.70
N SER A 186 8.84 -6.14 8.89
CA SER A 186 9.59 -5.45 9.94
C SER A 186 10.78 -6.26 10.44
N VAL A 187 11.82 -5.55 10.86
CA VAL A 187 13.04 -6.11 11.45
C VAL A 187 12.71 -6.93 12.70
N CYS A 188 11.65 -6.56 13.43
CA CYS A 188 11.24 -7.27 14.64
C CYS A 188 10.70 -8.69 14.36
N ARG A 189 10.40 -9.03 13.10
CA ARG A 189 9.85 -10.33 12.71
C ARG A 189 10.95 -11.28 12.24
N THR A 190 11.49 -12.06 13.17
CA THR A 190 12.59 -13.00 12.90
C THR A 190 12.12 -14.40 12.48
N ARG A 191 10.98 -14.86 13.04
CA ARG A 191 10.53 -16.27 12.91
C ARG A 191 9.27 -16.45 12.08
N SER A 192 8.39 -15.45 12.04
CA SER A 192 7.13 -15.53 11.29
C SER A 192 6.72 -14.16 10.75
N LEU A 193 6.05 -14.16 9.59
CA LEU A 193 5.49 -12.94 9.01
C LEU A 193 4.38 -12.37 9.90
N SER A 194 4.24 -11.04 9.87
CA SER A 194 3.11 -10.34 10.45
C SER A 194 1.77 -10.84 9.86
N LEU A 195 0.64 -10.53 10.49
CA LEU A 195 -0.67 -10.89 9.93
C LEU A 195 -0.87 -10.28 8.53
N SER A 196 -0.52 -9.00 8.38
CA SER A 196 -0.52 -8.30 7.08
C SER A 196 0.42 -8.97 6.08
N GLY A 197 1.65 -9.28 6.49
CA GLY A 197 2.64 -9.97 5.66
C GLY A 197 2.16 -11.34 5.19
N ARG A 198 1.58 -12.16 6.07
CA ARG A 198 0.98 -13.45 5.72
C ARG A 198 -0.15 -13.29 4.72
N LEU A 199 -1.06 -12.34 4.94
CA LEU A 199 -2.19 -12.11 4.05
C LEU A 199 -1.73 -11.68 2.66
N LEU A 200 -0.83 -10.70 2.58
CA LEU A 200 -0.26 -10.23 1.30
C LEU A 200 0.53 -11.32 0.58
N TYR A 201 1.29 -12.13 1.33
CA TYR A 201 2.06 -13.25 0.81
C TYR A 201 1.15 -14.32 0.19
N HIS A 202 0.17 -14.83 0.94
CA HIS A 202 -0.69 -15.93 0.50
C HIS A 202 -1.66 -15.50 -0.61
N LEU A 203 -2.19 -14.28 -0.54
CA LEU A 203 -3.08 -13.73 -1.58
C LEU A 203 -2.32 -13.22 -2.83
N ARG A 204 -0.97 -13.28 -2.84
CA ARG A 204 -0.12 -12.81 -3.96
C ARG A 204 -0.39 -11.35 -4.33
N LEU A 205 -0.64 -10.52 -3.32
CA LEU A 205 -0.94 -9.10 -3.49
C LEU A 205 0.32 -8.23 -3.55
N ALA A 206 1.41 -8.68 -2.95
CA ALA A 206 2.67 -7.96 -2.88
C ALA A 206 3.87 -8.88 -3.11
N LYS A 207 4.96 -8.29 -3.59
CA LYS A 207 6.30 -8.85 -3.47
C LYS A 207 6.76 -8.65 -2.02
N VAL A 208 6.91 -9.74 -1.30
CA VAL A 208 7.26 -9.73 0.13
C VAL A 208 8.78 -9.78 0.26
N ILE A 209 9.34 -8.78 0.92
CA ILE A 209 10.75 -8.68 1.27
C ILE A 209 10.90 -9.01 2.76
N VAL A 210 11.87 -9.87 3.07
CA VAL A 210 12.18 -10.29 4.44
C VAL A 210 13.61 -9.94 4.78
N GLN A 211 13.84 -9.63 6.06
CA GLN A 211 15.14 -9.19 6.58
C GLN A 211 15.87 -10.29 7.35
N TRP A 212 15.25 -11.46 7.52
CA TRP A 212 15.81 -12.60 8.25
C TRP A 212 15.81 -13.87 7.39
N PRO A 213 16.89 -14.67 7.41
CA PRO A 213 16.99 -15.87 6.59
C PRO A 213 15.99 -16.96 6.99
N LEU A 214 15.67 -17.12 8.28
CA LEU A 214 14.65 -18.08 8.76
C LEU A 214 13.28 -17.87 8.11
N LEU A 215 12.91 -16.61 7.81
CA LEU A 215 11.66 -16.33 7.12
C LEU A 215 11.67 -16.84 5.69
N LEU A 216 12.82 -16.84 5.02
CA LEU A 216 12.93 -17.35 3.65
C LEU A 216 12.70 -18.87 3.61
N GLU A 217 13.17 -19.61 4.62
CA GLU A 217 12.91 -21.05 4.75
C GLU A 217 11.42 -21.36 4.85
N SER A 218 10.69 -20.58 5.66
CA SER A 218 9.24 -20.74 5.85
C SER A 218 8.41 -20.16 4.69
N TYR A 219 8.94 -19.16 3.99
CA TYR A 219 8.25 -18.42 2.93
C TYR A 219 9.13 -18.30 1.67
N PRO A 220 9.28 -19.38 0.88
CA PRO A 220 10.23 -19.43 -0.24
C PRO A 220 9.98 -18.44 -1.39
N ARG A 221 8.76 -17.88 -1.48
CA ARG A 221 8.44 -16.84 -2.49
C ARG A 221 8.82 -15.43 -2.04
N ALA A 222 9.23 -15.26 -0.78
CA ALA A 222 9.73 -13.99 -0.29
C ALA A 222 11.13 -13.74 -0.84
N GLN A 223 11.56 -12.48 -0.86
CA GLN A 223 12.92 -12.12 -1.21
C GLN A 223 13.67 -11.69 0.05
N TYR A 224 14.78 -12.36 0.35
CA TYR A 224 15.69 -11.95 1.41
C TYR A 224 16.65 -10.87 0.88
N LEU A 225 16.73 -9.73 1.58
CA LEU A 225 17.64 -8.64 1.23
C LEU A 225 18.58 -8.23 2.37
N GLY A 226 18.62 -9.00 3.47
CA GLY A 226 19.37 -8.63 4.67
C GLY A 226 18.71 -7.51 5.47
N LEU A 227 19.49 -6.88 6.35
CA LEU A 227 19.03 -5.78 7.19
C LEU A 227 18.96 -4.49 6.35
N LEU A 228 17.77 -3.90 6.27
CA LEU A 228 17.51 -2.71 5.44
C LEU A 228 17.38 -1.42 6.26
N SER A 229 17.16 -1.54 7.58
CA SER A 229 16.98 -0.44 8.52
C SER A 229 18.23 -0.12 9.33
#